data_AF-A0A958NFA8-F1
#
_entry.id   AF-A0A958NFA8-F1
#
_cell.length_a   1.000
_cell.length_b   1.000
_cell.length_c   1.000
_cell.angle_alpha   90.00
_cell.angle_beta   90.00
_cell.angle_gamma   90.00
#
_symmetry.space_group_name_H-M   'P 1'
#
loop_
_entity.id
_entity.type
_entity.pdbx_description
1 polymer ?
#
loop_
_entity_poly.entity_id
_entity_poly.type
_entity_poly.pdbx_seq_one_letter_code
_entity_poly.pdbx_strand_id
1 'polypeptide(L)'
;MKPFGLTVLGSSSALPTSSRNPSAHVLTLHDRLFLIDCGEGTQIQLRRYRIRMQKIQHIFISHLHGDHFLGLPGLISTMGLLGRTNPLTIFGPESLKEILDVQIKHLDAHLGFELHYHAVAPQTGIVLIDDDTVNVTTIALNHRIPCTGFLFKEKPARPNIRKEAIRKYDIPVDAIGSIKDGAPYTTSEGKIIPNSELVIPPPLPRSFAYCSDTAYSESIIDVIHGVDLLYHEATFTSDLEDRARETHHSTAAQAAEIARKAEVRQLVIGHFSARYKDATPLLNEARTIFSDTLLAEEGQHYPVDVVVTQSAENGTL
;
A
#
# COMPACT_ATOMS: atom_id res chain seq x y z
N MET A 1 -16.16 -9.04 -3.95
CA MET A 1 -15.53 -8.06 -3.03
C MET A 1 -14.45 -7.34 -3.80
N LYS A 2 -14.24 -6.03 -3.60
CA LYS A 2 -13.25 -5.29 -4.38
C LYS A 2 -11.83 -5.67 -3.92
N PRO A 3 -10.90 -6.03 -4.83
CA PRO A 3 -9.54 -6.42 -4.46
C PRO A 3 -8.84 -5.35 -3.61
N PHE A 4 -8.08 -5.78 -2.61
CA PHE A 4 -7.08 -4.95 -1.93
C PHE A 4 -6.00 -5.91 -1.47
N GLY A 5 -4.76 -5.71 -1.90
CA GLY A 5 -3.64 -6.54 -1.46
C GLY A 5 -2.31 -6.15 -2.09
N LEU A 6 -1.24 -6.56 -1.43
CA LEU A 6 0.14 -6.33 -1.85
C LEU A 6 0.64 -7.52 -2.67
N THR A 7 1.30 -7.27 -3.78
CA THR A 7 2.06 -8.29 -4.52
C THR A 7 3.53 -7.92 -4.50
N VAL A 8 4.38 -8.80 -3.98
CA VAL A 8 5.82 -8.55 -3.88
C VAL A 8 6.48 -8.88 -5.22
N LEU A 9 7.25 -7.95 -5.77
CA LEU A 9 8.05 -8.18 -6.98
C LEU A 9 9.52 -8.39 -6.68
N GLY A 10 10.02 -7.79 -5.60
CA GLY A 10 11.38 -7.99 -5.12
C GLY A 10 11.51 -7.58 -3.67
N SER A 11 12.32 -8.32 -2.94
CA SER A 11 12.47 -8.20 -1.49
C SER A 11 13.93 -8.30 -1.02
N SER A 12 14.90 -8.08 -1.92
CA SER A 12 16.33 -8.04 -1.58
C SER A 12 16.80 -6.63 -1.25
N SER A 13 17.64 -6.50 -0.23
CA SER A 13 18.29 -5.24 0.13
C SER A 13 19.62 -5.03 -0.60
N ALA A 14 19.82 -3.80 -1.10
CA ALA A 14 21.02 -3.23 -1.73
C ALA A 14 21.48 -3.91 -3.04
N LEU A 15 21.55 -5.23 -3.06
CA LEU A 15 22.01 -6.02 -4.19
C LEU A 15 20.95 -7.07 -4.56
N PRO A 16 20.71 -7.29 -5.86
CA PRO A 16 20.00 -8.48 -6.28
C PRO A 16 20.82 -9.73 -5.92
N THR A 17 20.11 -10.81 -5.65
CA THR A 17 20.66 -12.15 -5.54
C THR A 17 20.13 -13.00 -6.68
N SER A 18 20.67 -14.21 -6.88
CA SER A 18 20.14 -15.14 -7.87
C SER A 18 18.67 -15.54 -7.65
N SER A 19 18.15 -15.32 -6.43
CA SER A 19 16.80 -15.73 -6.01
C SER A 19 15.88 -14.57 -5.58
N ARG A 20 16.41 -13.35 -5.41
CA ARG A 20 15.65 -12.18 -4.98
C ARG A 20 16.14 -10.92 -5.68
N ASN A 21 15.22 -10.20 -6.28
CA ASN A 21 15.35 -8.92 -6.96
C ASN A 21 15.30 -7.77 -5.94
N PRO A 22 15.76 -6.58 -6.35
CA PRO A 22 15.67 -5.37 -5.53
C PRO A 22 14.22 -4.94 -5.28
N SER A 23 14.02 -4.04 -4.32
CA SER A 23 12.72 -3.59 -3.82
C SER A 23 11.75 -3.14 -4.93
N ALA A 24 10.61 -3.82 -5.02
CA ALA A 24 9.47 -3.38 -5.82
C ALA A 24 8.21 -4.13 -5.40
N HIS A 25 7.10 -3.42 -5.32
CA HIS A 25 5.82 -3.95 -4.84
C HIS A 25 4.65 -3.38 -5.63
N VAL A 26 3.62 -4.18 -5.89
CA VAL A 26 2.38 -3.71 -6.52
C VAL A 26 1.25 -3.83 -5.53
N LEU A 27 0.73 -2.69 -5.09
CA LEU A 27 -0.52 -2.62 -4.36
C LEU A 27 -1.68 -2.60 -5.34
N THR A 28 -2.56 -3.58 -5.23
CA THR A 28 -3.86 -3.56 -5.92
C THR A 28 -4.88 -2.98 -4.96
N LEU A 29 -5.62 -1.95 -5.37
CA LEU A 29 -6.77 -1.42 -4.65
C LEU A 29 -7.90 -1.20 -5.67
N HIS A 30 -8.95 -2.00 -5.53
CA HIS A 30 -10.05 -2.17 -6.48
C HIS A 30 -9.52 -2.64 -7.85
N ASP A 31 -9.61 -1.79 -8.86
CA ASP A 31 -9.14 -2.01 -10.22
C ASP A 31 -7.86 -1.22 -10.54
N ARG A 32 -7.32 -0.49 -9.56
CA ARG A 32 -6.11 0.33 -9.66
C ARG A 32 -4.88 -0.45 -9.19
N LEU A 33 -3.77 -0.22 -9.89
CA LEU A 33 -2.45 -0.71 -9.52
C LEU A 33 -1.54 0.47 -9.17
N PHE A 34 -0.94 0.39 -7.99
CA PHE A 34 0.05 1.33 -7.49
C PHE A 34 1.38 0.58 -7.37
N LEU A 35 2.43 1.07 -8.02
CA LEU A 35 3.78 0.52 -7.86
C LEU A 35 4.48 1.28 -6.73
N ILE A 36 5.05 0.57 -5.78
CA ILE A 36 5.81 1.12 -4.66
C ILE A 36 7.23 0.59 -4.76
N ASP A 37 8.17 1.52 -4.89
CA ASP A 37 9.53 1.33 -5.36
C ASP A 37 9.63 0.63 -6.73
N CYS A 38 10.76 0.82 -7.39
CA CYS A 38 11.05 0.31 -8.71
C CYS A 38 12.54 0.03 -8.87
N GLY A 39 13.03 -0.92 -8.08
CA GLY A 39 14.38 -1.45 -8.21
C GLY A 39 14.69 -2.04 -9.59
N GLU A 40 15.98 -2.21 -9.89
CA GLU A 40 16.43 -2.76 -11.17
C GLU A 40 15.74 -4.10 -11.49
N GLY A 41 15.29 -4.27 -12.73
CA GLY A 41 14.61 -5.50 -13.17
C GLY A 41 13.10 -5.56 -12.88
N THR A 42 12.51 -4.56 -12.22
CA THR A 42 11.06 -4.52 -11.91
C THR A 42 10.16 -4.82 -13.12
N GLN A 43 10.47 -4.27 -14.29
CA GLN A 43 9.69 -4.53 -15.52
C GLN A 43 9.66 -6.01 -15.94
N ILE A 44 10.73 -6.76 -15.65
CA ILE A 44 10.83 -8.21 -15.91
C ILE A 44 9.96 -8.95 -14.91
N GLN A 45 10.00 -8.57 -13.64
CA GLN A 45 9.15 -9.16 -12.58
C GLN A 45 7.66 -8.92 -12.85
N LEU A 46 7.28 -7.71 -13.29
CA LEU A 46 5.91 -7.41 -13.73
C LEU A 46 5.45 -8.37 -14.85
N ARG A 47 6.30 -8.62 -15.84
CA ARG A 47 6.03 -9.60 -16.91
C ARG A 47 5.94 -11.03 -16.37
N ARG A 48 6.88 -11.44 -15.53
CA ARG A 48 6.96 -12.78 -14.93
C ARG A 48 5.68 -13.14 -14.18
N TYR A 49 5.18 -12.22 -13.35
CA TYR A 49 3.96 -12.41 -12.56
C TYR A 49 2.69 -11.95 -13.27
N ARG A 50 2.75 -11.69 -14.58
CA ARG A 50 1.61 -11.33 -15.44
C ARG A 50 0.84 -10.09 -14.94
N ILE A 51 1.51 -9.18 -14.24
CA ILE A 51 0.96 -7.90 -13.83
C ILE A 51 1.02 -6.96 -15.04
N ARG A 52 -0.14 -6.40 -15.41
CA ARG A 52 -0.25 -5.52 -16.58
C ARG A 52 0.36 -4.16 -16.25
N MET A 53 1.64 -3.97 -16.57
CA MET A 53 2.35 -2.71 -16.31
C MET A 53 1.62 -1.47 -16.88
N GLN A 54 0.93 -1.61 -18.01
CA GLN A 54 0.13 -0.53 -18.61
C GLN A 54 -1.06 -0.07 -17.77
N LYS A 55 -1.49 -0.86 -16.77
CA LYS A 55 -2.54 -0.47 -15.81
C LYS A 55 -2.00 0.31 -14.60
N ILE A 56 -0.68 0.35 -14.42
CA ILE A 56 -0.06 1.15 -13.35
C ILE A 56 -0.22 2.61 -13.75
N GLN A 57 -0.85 3.40 -12.88
CA GLN A 57 -1.07 4.84 -13.08
C GLN A 57 -0.26 5.69 -12.11
N HIS A 58 0.13 5.11 -10.98
CA HIS A 58 0.84 5.80 -9.91
C HIS A 58 2.04 4.96 -9.49
N ILE A 59 3.18 5.62 -9.36
CA ILE A 59 4.42 5.04 -8.84
C ILE A 59 4.85 5.87 -7.64
N PHE A 60 5.20 5.21 -6.54
CA PHE A 60 5.73 5.83 -5.33
C PHE A 60 7.15 5.36 -5.11
N ILE A 61 8.11 6.28 -5.03
CA ILE A 61 9.51 5.98 -4.73
C ILE A 61 9.79 6.46 -3.32
N SER A 62 10.18 5.55 -2.44
CA SER A 62 10.45 5.83 -1.03
C SER A 62 11.67 6.72 -0.85
N HIS A 63 12.78 6.40 -1.54
CA HIS A 63 14.06 7.11 -1.47
C HIS A 63 14.96 6.80 -2.69
N LEU A 64 16.10 7.49 -2.80
CA LEU A 64 17.01 7.42 -3.95
C LEU A 64 18.24 6.51 -3.73
N HIS A 65 18.05 5.34 -3.13
CA HIS A 65 19.00 4.25 -3.28
C HIS A 65 18.68 3.41 -4.52
N GLY A 66 19.73 2.89 -5.18
CA GLY A 66 19.59 2.35 -6.53
C GLY A 66 18.65 1.14 -6.62
N ASP A 67 18.61 0.33 -5.57
CA ASP A 67 17.72 -0.82 -5.39
C ASP A 67 16.23 -0.44 -5.25
N HIS A 68 15.89 0.84 -5.15
CA HIS A 68 14.51 1.34 -5.09
C HIS A 68 14.05 2.11 -6.31
N PHE A 69 14.94 2.54 -7.23
CA PHE A 69 14.50 3.35 -8.38
C PHE A 69 15.21 3.07 -9.71
N LEU A 70 16.33 2.33 -9.76
CA LEU A 70 17.07 2.15 -11.03
C LEU A 70 16.30 1.37 -12.11
N GLY A 71 15.23 0.66 -11.75
CA GLY A 71 14.33 0.03 -12.70
C GLY A 71 13.35 0.99 -13.37
N LEU A 72 13.13 2.17 -12.78
CA LEU A 72 12.11 3.12 -13.21
C LEU A 72 12.32 3.65 -14.64
N PRO A 73 13.53 4.08 -15.07
CA PRO A 73 13.74 4.59 -16.42
C PRO A 73 13.47 3.52 -17.49
N GLY A 74 13.92 2.29 -17.23
CA GLY A 74 13.68 1.14 -18.11
C GLY A 74 12.20 0.78 -18.18
N LEU A 75 11.49 0.82 -17.05
CA LEU A 75 10.04 0.60 -17.01
C LEU A 75 9.28 1.65 -17.84
N ILE A 76 9.59 2.94 -17.66
CA ILE A 76 8.96 4.05 -18.40
C ILE A 76 9.20 3.89 -19.90
N SER A 77 10.45 3.63 -20.31
CA SER A 77 10.80 3.41 -21.72
C SER A 77 10.01 2.23 -22.32
N THR A 78 9.95 1.10 -21.62
CA THR A 78 9.16 -0.07 -22.04
C THR A 78 7.66 0.24 -22.13
N MET A 79 7.10 1.03 -21.20
CA MET A 79 5.71 1.46 -21.31
C MET A 79 5.46 2.28 -22.58
N GLY A 80 6.38 3.18 -22.94
CA GLY A 80 6.34 3.96 -24.18
C GLY A 80 6.40 3.09 -25.43
N LEU A 81 7.36 2.15 -25.49
CA LEU A 81 7.51 1.20 -26.60
C LEU A 81 6.27 0.30 -26.78
N LEU A 82 5.56 0.01 -25.69
CA LEU A 82 4.31 -0.76 -25.71
C LEU A 82 3.07 0.10 -26.02
N GLY A 83 3.26 1.36 -26.45
CA GLY A 83 2.19 2.22 -26.93
C GLY A 83 1.32 2.83 -25.83
N ARG A 84 1.89 3.09 -24.64
CA ARG A 84 1.16 3.81 -23.59
C ARG A 84 0.77 5.21 -24.05
N THR A 85 -0.50 5.57 -23.82
CA THR A 85 -1.02 6.92 -24.04
C THR A 85 -1.52 7.59 -22.75
N ASN A 86 -1.90 6.79 -21.75
CA ASN A 86 -2.41 7.32 -20.47
C ASN A 86 -1.28 7.97 -19.65
N PRO A 87 -1.52 9.10 -18.98
CA PRO A 87 -0.52 9.71 -18.10
C PRO A 87 -0.03 8.76 -17.01
N LEU A 88 1.19 8.99 -16.53
CA LEU A 88 1.79 8.28 -15.39
C LEU A 88 2.22 9.28 -14.32
N THR A 89 1.69 9.10 -13.12
CA THR A 89 2.02 9.94 -11.96
C THR A 89 3.11 9.27 -11.13
N ILE A 90 4.16 10.02 -10.79
CA ILE A 90 5.30 9.55 -10.01
C ILE A 90 5.43 10.47 -8.78
N PHE A 91 5.37 9.85 -7.60
CA PHE A 91 5.64 10.48 -6.31
C PHE A 91 7.02 10.05 -5.84
N GLY A 92 7.91 10.98 -5.51
CA GLY A 92 9.24 10.62 -5.00
C GLY A 92 10.06 11.82 -4.53
N PRO A 93 11.28 11.61 -4.02
CA PRO A 93 12.15 12.68 -3.53
C PRO A 93 12.51 13.65 -4.65
N GLU A 94 12.44 14.97 -4.41
CA GLU A 94 12.56 16.06 -5.41
C GLU A 94 13.57 15.82 -6.54
N SER A 95 14.79 15.38 -6.22
CA SER A 95 15.86 15.11 -7.17
C SER A 95 15.61 13.95 -8.15
N LEU A 96 14.61 13.09 -7.91
CA LEU A 96 14.20 12.04 -8.84
C LEU A 96 13.79 12.62 -10.20
N LYS A 97 13.12 13.77 -10.20
CA LYS A 97 12.69 14.43 -11.44
C LYS A 97 13.89 14.75 -12.32
N GLU A 98 14.93 15.34 -11.74
CA GLU A 98 16.14 15.73 -12.46
C GLU A 98 16.83 14.50 -13.08
N ILE A 99 16.90 13.39 -12.32
CA ILE A 99 17.47 12.12 -12.79
C ILE A 99 16.67 11.60 -13.99
N LEU A 100 15.34 11.53 -13.86
CA LEU A 100 14.47 11.01 -14.92
C LEU A 100 14.50 11.90 -16.17
N ASP A 101 14.47 13.22 -16.01
CA ASP A 101 14.51 14.17 -17.12
C ASP A 101 15.78 13.97 -17.95
N VAL A 102 16.94 13.84 -17.31
CA VAL A 102 18.22 13.60 -18.00
C VAL A 102 18.21 12.26 -18.73
N GLN A 103 17.76 11.19 -18.06
CA GLN A 103 17.73 9.86 -18.66
C GLN A 103 16.77 9.80 -19.85
N ILE A 104 15.54 10.27 -19.70
CA ILE A 104 14.52 10.26 -20.76
C ILE A 104 14.97 11.10 -21.95
N LYS A 105 15.55 12.28 -21.71
CA LYS A 105 16.11 13.14 -22.77
C LYS A 105 17.14 12.42 -23.62
N HIS A 106 17.97 11.57 -23.02
CA HIS A 106 19.08 10.88 -23.71
C HIS A 106 18.73 9.47 -24.20
N LEU A 107 17.62 8.88 -23.75
CA LEU A 107 17.15 7.57 -24.21
C LEU A 107 16.50 7.61 -25.62
N ASP A 108 16.44 8.78 -26.26
CA ASP A 108 15.65 9.04 -27.49
C ASP A 108 14.20 8.51 -27.37
N ALA A 109 13.70 8.51 -26.13
CA ALA A 109 12.41 7.97 -25.80
C ALA A 109 11.35 9.03 -26.09
N HIS A 110 10.74 8.96 -27.27
CA HIS A 110 9.49 9.66 -27.54
C HIS A 110 8.37 8.99 -26.76
N LEU A 111 8.18 9.42 -25.51
CA LEU A 111 7.06 8.95 -24.69
C LEU A 111 5.75 9.40 -25.33
N GLY A 112 4.91 8.44 -25.69
CA GLY A 112 3.54 8.71 -26.19
C GLY A 112 2.55 9.14 -25.10
N PHE A 113 3.03 9.44 -23.90
CA PHE A 113 2.23 9.76 -22.72
C PHE A 113 2.95 10.77 -21.82
N GLU A 114 2.17 11.47 -21.00
CA GLU A 114 2.68 12.46 -20.06
C GLU A 114 3.21 11.81 -18.77
N LEU A 115 4.30 12.37 -18.24
CA LEU A 115 4.81 12.07 -16.91
C LEU A 115 4.46 13.23 -15.96
N HIS A 116 3.68 12.93 -14.93
CA HIS A 116 3.36 13.89 -13.87
C HIS A 116 4.23 13.57 -12.66
N TYR A 117 5.08 14.51 -12.29
CA TYR A 117 5.99 14.34 -11.17
C TYR A 117 5.53 15.16 -9.96
N HIS A 118 5.47 14.53 -8.80
CA HIS A 118 5.19 15.18 -7.52
C HIS A 118 6.33 14.91 -6.54
N ALA A 119 7.03 15.98 -6.16
CA ALA A 119 8.05 15.90 -5.13
C ALA A 119 7.40 15.56 -3.78
N VAL A 120 8.00 14.63 -3.06
CA VAL A 120 7.57 14.17 -1.74
C VAL A 120 8.69 14.46 -0.74
N ALA A 121 8.34 15.18 0.32
CA ALA A 121 9.22 15.42 1.44
C ALA A 121 9.07 14.28 2.48
N PRO A 122 10.13 13.94 3.24
CA PRO A 122 10.09 12.95 4.32
C PRO A 122 9.39 13.52 5.56
N GLN A 123 8.14 13.91 5.41
CA GLN A 123 7.28 14.46 6.46
C GLN A 123 6.02 13.61 6.54
N THR A 124 5.58 13.27 7.75
CA THR A 124 4.36 12.50 7.97
C THR A 124 3.11 13.32 7.67
N GLY A 125 2.11 12.68 7.03
CA GLY A 125 0.75 13.22 6.89
C GLY A 125 0.52 14.13 5.69
N ILE A 126 1.49 14.27 4.78
CA ILE A 126 1.27 14.96 3.51
C ILE A 126 0.33 14.09 2.66
N VAL A 127 -0.75 14.68 2.17
CA VAL A 127 -1.71 14.02 1.29
C VAL A 127 -1.15 14.00 -0.14
N LEU A 128 -0.98 12.79 -0.68
CA LEU A 128 -0.52 12.56 -2.06
C LEU A 128 -1.70 12.33 -3.01
N ILE A 129 -2.70 11.58 -2.56
CA ILE A 129 -3.93 11.28 -3.29
C ILE A 129 -5.09 11.40 -2.32
N ASP A 130 -6.15 12.09 -2.72
CA ASP A 130 -7.42 12.11 -2.01
C ASP A 130 -8.58 12.13 -3.01
N ASP A 131 -9.06 10.94 -3.38
CA ASP A 131 -10.18 10.77 -4.31
C ASP A 131 -11.33 10.00 -3.65
N ASP A 132 -12.38 9.67 -4.38
CA ASP A 132 -13.58 8.99 -3.84
C ASP A 132 -13.32 7.56 -3.32
N THR A 133 -12.17 6.97 -3.65
CA THR A 133 -11.86 5.56 -3.38
C THR A 133 -10.73 5.37 -2.38
N VAL A 134 -9.73 6.25 -2.38
CA VAL A 134 -8.52 6.11 -1.55
C VAL A 134 -7.99 7.46 -1.10
N ASN A 135 -7.48 7.48 0.13
CA ASN A 135 -6.61 8.52 0.66
C ASN A 135 -5.20 7.94 0.83
N VAL A 136 -4.19 8.61 0.27
CA VAL A 136 -2.78 8.20 0.37
C VAL A 136 -2.00 9.32 1.04
N THR A 137 -1.35 9.00 2.16
CA THR A 137 -0.51 9.95 2.91
C THR A 137 0.90 9.42 3.12
N THR A 138 1.81 10.33 3.43
CA THR A 138 3.23 10.03 3.69
C THR A 138 3.47 9.62 5.15
N ILE A 139 4.51 8.80 5.35
CA ILE A 139 5.08 8.43 6.65
C ILE A 139 6.56 8.84 6.62
N ALA A 140 7.02 9.70 7.53
CA ALA A 140 8.45 10.01 7.61
C ALA A 140 9.23 8.81 8.16
N LEU A 141 10.27 8.38 7.45
CA LEU A 141 11.13 7.24 7.84
C LEU A 141 12.53 7.73 8.25
N ASN A 142 13.21 6.94 9.08
CA ASN A 142 14.54 7.27 9.59
C ASN A 142 15.62 6.53 8.79
N HIS A 143 16.13 7.14 7.73
CA HIS A 143 17.15 6.54 6.88
C HIS A 143 18.31 7.50 6.56
N ARG A 144 19.39 6.98 5.96
CA ARG A 144 20.61 7.76 5.64
C ARG A 144 20.36 8.94 4.70
N ILE A 145 19.38 8.79 3.82
CA ILE A 145 18.89 9.84 2.94
C ILE A 145 17.38 10.03 3.18
N PRO A 146 16.78 11.16 2.75
CA PRO A 146 15.34 11.35 2.82
C PRO A 146 14.57 10.12 2.33
N CYS A 147 13.77 9.53 3.23
CA CYS A 147 13.01 8.31 2.97
C CYS A 147 11.57 8.48 3.45
N THR A 148 10.63 8.07 2.61
CA THR A 148 9.20 8.23 2.84
C THR A 148 8.47 6.91 2.68
N GLY A 149 7.72 6.52 3.70
CA GLY A 149 6.74 5.46 3.64
C GLY A 149 5.38 5.98 3.17
N PHE A 150 4.45 5.07 2.89
CA PHE A 150 3.15 5.41 2.31
C PHE A 150 2.03 4.69 3.04
N LEU A 151 0.99 5.44 3.42
CA LEU A 151 -0.21 4.94 4.07
C LEU A 151 -1.39 5.06 3.11
N PHE A 152 -1.95 3.93 2.71
CA PHE A 152 -3.13 3.82 1.85
C PHE A 152 -4.33 3.50 2.72
N LYS A 153 -5.35 4.37 2.70
CA LYS A 153 -6.63 4.16 3.37
C LYS A 153 -7.75 4.16 2.35
N GLU A 154 -8.49 3.06 2.28
CA GLU A 154 -9.73 2.99 1.51
C GLU A 154 -10.72 4.02 2.09
N LYS A 155 -11.50 4.70 1.24
CA LYS A 155 -12.59 5.56 1.72
C LYS A 155 -13.84 4.73 2.00
N PRO A 156 -14.68 5.14 2.98
CA PRO A 156 -15.96 4.50 3.23
C PRO A 156 -16.80 4.42 1.95
N ALA A 157 -17.21 3.22 1.58
CA ALA A 157 -18.14 3.03 0.48
C ALA A 157 -19.53 3.54 0.88
N ARG A 158 -20.32 3.98 -0.09
CA ARG A 158 -21.73 4.31 0.18
C ARG A 158 -22.48 3.02 0.61
N PRO A 159 -23.34 3.08 1.64
CA PRO A 159 -24.21 1.97 2.03
C PRO A 159 -25.06 1.48 0.86
N ASN A 160 -25.46 0.21 0.86
CA ASN A 160 -26.46 -0.29 -0.10
C ASN A 160 -27.84 -0.21 0.54
N ILE A 161 -28.87 0.12 -0.24
CA ILE A 161 -30.25 0.08 0.25
C ILE A 161 -30.71 -1.38 0.40
N ARG A 162 -31.44 -1.68 1.48
CA ARG A 162 -32.07 -2.98 1.69
C ARG A 162 -33.23 -3.14 0.71
N LYS A 163 -33.17 -4.15 -0.15
CA LYS A 163 -34.21 -4.39 -1.18
C LYS A 163 -35.58 -4.64 -0.55
N GLU A 164 -35.59 -5.25 0.63
CA GLU A 164 -36.78 -5.52 1.42
C GLU A 164 -37.39 -4.21 1.94
N ALA A 165 -36.57 -3.24 2.34
CA ALA A 165 -37.03 -1.93 2.82
C ALA A 165 -37.70 -1.12 1.70
N ILE A 166 -37.17 -1.18 0.47
CA ILE A 166 -37.80 -0.53 -0.70
C ILE A 166 -39.24 -1.01 -0.86
N ARG A 167 -39.45 -2.33 -0.84
CA ARG A 167 -40.77 -2.94 -1.03
C ARG A 167 -41.69 -2.70 0.17
N LYS A 168 -41.15 -2.78 1.38
CA LYS A 168 -41.91 -2.66 2.63
C LYS A 168 -42.45 -1.25 2.85
N TYR A 169 -41.68 -0.23 2.47
CA TYR A 169 -42.00 1.17 2.73
C TYR A 169 -42.34 1.98 1.47
N ASP A 170 -42.46 1.31 0.31
CA ASP A 170 -42.73 1.92 -1.00
C ASP A 170 -41.79 3.10 -1.32
N ILE A 171 -40.49 2.88 -1.11
CA ILE A 171 -39.48 3.93 -1.22
C ILE A 171 -39.31 4.31 -2.70
N PRO A 172 -39.55 5.57 -3.09
CA PRO A 172 -39.36 6.01 -4.46
C PRO A 172 -37.88 6.12 -4.81
N VAL A 173 -37.55 5.98 -6.10
CA VAL A 173 -36.17 5.89 -6.60
C VAL A 173 -35.36 7.16 -6.29
N ASP A 174 -36.00 8.33 -6.32
CA ASP A 174 -35.39 9.62 -6.01
C ASP A 174 -34.99 9.77 -4.53
N ALA A 175 -35.70 9.13 -3.60
CA ALA A 175 -35.35 9.10 -2.18
C ALA A 175 -34.17 8.18 -1.86
N ILE A 176 -33.81 7.24 -2.73
CA ILE A 176 -32.73 6.27 -2.46
C ILE A 176 -31.39 6.98 -2.25
N GLY A 177 -31.12 8.06 -3.01
CA GLY A 177 -29.87 8.81 -2.89
C GLY A 177 -29.67 9.37 -1.49
N SER A 178 -30.65 10.14 -0.99
CA SER A 178 -30.59 10.75 0.34
C SER A 178 -30.54 9.71 1.46
N ILE A 179 -31.27 8.60 1.31
CA ILE A 179 -31.20 7.48 2.26
C ILE A 179 -29.79 6.89 2.28
N LYS A 180 -29.16 6.64 1.14
CA LYS A 180 -27.77 6.14 1.13
C LYS A 180 -26.78 7.15 1.72
N ASP A 181 -27.13 8.42 1.77
CA ASP A 181 -26.32 9.49 2.37
C ASP A 181 -26.65 9.73 3.86
N GLY A 182 -27.51 8.88 4.45
CA GLY A 182 -27.78 8.85 5.89
C GLY A 182 -29.13 9.39 6.31
N ALA A 183 -29.96 9.88 5.38
CA ALA A 183 -31.28 10.41 5.71
C ALA A 183 -32.23 9.29 6.20
N PRO A 184 -33.13 9.58 7.16
CA PRO A 184 -34.29 8.73 7.42
C PRO A 184 -35.29 8.86 6.26
N TYR A 185 -36.27 7.96 6.21
CA TYR A 185 -37.35 8.02 5.23
C TYR A 185 -38.71 8.18 5.92
N THR A 186 -39.52 9.13 5.45
CA THR A 186 -40.90 9.31 5.93
C THR A 186 -41.86 8.70 4.93
N THR A 187 -42.67 7.73 5.37
CA THR A 187 -43.68 7.08 4.52
C THR A 187 -44.84 8.03 4.21
N SER A 188 -45.68 7.67 3.24
CA SER A 188 -46.92 8.39 2.91
C SER A 188 -47.89 8.52 4.10
N GLU A 189 -47.81 7.60 5.05
CA GLU A 189 -48.58 7.59 6.31
C GLU A 189 -47.96 8.48 7.40
N GLY A 190 -46.84 9.17 7.11
CA GLY A 190 -46.14 10.05 8.05
C GLY A 190 -45.21 9.33 9.03
N LYS A 191 -45.00 8.01 8.87
CA LYS A 191 -44.09 7.23 9.73
C LYS A 191 -42.63 7.48 9.33
N ILE A 192 -41.79 7.84 10.29
CA ILE A 192 -40.35 8.00 10.09
C ILE A 192 -39.64 6.66 10.31
N ILE A 193 -38.89 6.21 9.31
CA ILE A 193 -38.06 5.01 9.35
C ILE A 193 -36.59 5.44 9.47
N PRO A 194 -35.86 4.98 10.51
CA PRO A 194 -34.47 5.33 10.69
C PRO A 194 -33.59 4.71 9.60
N ASN A 195 -32.50 5.41 9.26
CA ASN A 195 -31.59 5.01 8.19
C ASN A 195 -31.03 3.58 8.37
N SER A 196 -30.72 3.18 9.60
CA SER A 196 -30.18 1.86 9.95
C SER A 196 -31.10 0.70 9.56
N GLU A 197 -32.42 0.92 9.51
CA GLU A 197 -33.40 -0.07 9.01
C GLU A 197 -33.50 -0.10 7.48
N LEU A 198 -33.02 0.95 6.80
CA LEU A 198 -33.15 1.14 5.35
C LEU A 198 -31.93 0.66 4.59
N VAL A 199 -30.75 0.66 5.22
CA VAL A 199 -29.47 0.36 4.54
C VAL A 199 -28.75 -0.84 5.13
N ILE A 200 -27.96 -1.48 4.28
CA ILE A 200 -26.90 -2.42 4.64
C ILE A 200 -25.63 -1.57 4.78
N PRO A 201 -25.03 -1.47 5.98
CA PRO A 201 -23.82 -0.69 6.16
C PRO A 201 -22.70 -1.25 5.26
N PRO A 202 -21.85 -0.37 4.69
CA PRO A 202 -20.68 -0.81 3.97
C PRO A 202 -19.73 -1.54 4.92
N PRO A 203 -18.85 -2.41 4.42
CA PRO A 203 -17.74 -2.89 5.22
C PRO A 203 -16.84 -1.75 5.67
N LEU A 204 -16.11 -1.96 6.78
CA LEU A 204 -15.15 -0.98 7.26
C LEU A 204 -14.07 -0.73 6.18
N PRO A 205 -13.63 0.53 6.00
CA PRO A 205 -12.55 0.82 5.07
C PRO A 205 -11.26 0.18 5.56
N ARG A 206 -10.56 -0.45 4.62
CA ARG A 206 -9.28 -1.13 4.89
C ARG A 206 -8.10 -0.18 4.73
N SER A 207 -6.95 -0.61 5.21
CA SER A 207 -5.73 0.19 5.21
C SER A 207 -4.46 -0.65 5.01
N PHE A 208 -3.45 -0.04 4.38
CA PHE A 208 -2.15 -0.63 4.14
C PHE A 208 -1.05 0.40 4.38
N ALA A 209 -0.01 0.04 5.12
CA ALA A 209 1.17 0.88 5.32
C ALA A 209 2.43 0.23 4.72
N TYR A 210 3.22 1.01 4.02
CA TYR A 210 4.53 0.63 3.50
C TYR A 210 5.63 1.42 4.21
N CYS A 211 6.40 0.75 5.05
CA CYS A 211 7.61 1.26 5.65
C CYS A 211 8.82 0.63 4.96
N SER A 212 9.46 1.39 4.08
CA SER A 212 10.74 1.01 3.47
C SER A 212 11.87 1.08 4.51
N ASP A 213 13.10 0.99 4.02
CA ASP A 213 14.38 1.33 4.63
C ASP A 213 14.24 2.38 5.73
N THR A 214 14.39 1.92 6.97
CA THR A 214 14.28 2.74 8.17
C THR A 214 14.98 2.05 9.33
N ALA A 215 15.72 2.82 10.12
CA ALA A 215 16.08 2.43 11.47
C ALA A 215 14.83 2.36 12.33
N TYR A 216 14.89 1.55 13.40
CA TYR A 216 13.83 1.49 14.40
C TYR A 216 13.47 2.90 14.91
N SER A 217 12.19 3.25 14.78
CA SER A 217 11.67 4.53 15.24
C SER A 217 10.21 4.36 15.65
N GLU A 218 9.90 4.75 16.88
CA GLU A 218 8.54 4.66 17.41
C GLU A 218 7.63 5.79 16.90
N SER A 219 8.19 6.80 16.20
CA SER A 219 7.44 7.94 15.66
C SER A 219 6.36 7.56 14.65
N ILE A 220 6.46 6.37 14.05
CA ILE A 220 5.49 5.87 13.06
C ILE A 220 4.30 5.15 13.70
N ILE A 221 4.36 4.81 14.99
CA ILE A 221 3.36 3.96 15.67
C ILE A 221 1.96 4.58 15.58
N ASP A 222 1.82 5.84 15.98
CA ASP A 222 0.52 6.54 15.95
C ASP A 222 -0.03 6.68 14.52
N VAL A 223 0.87 6.78 13.53
CA VAL A 223 0.52 6.97 12.13
C VAL A 223 -0.06 5.70 11.52
N ILE A 224 0.52 4.55 11.87
CA ILE A 224 0.14 3.23 11.36
C ILE A 224 -0.73 2.45 12.34
N HIS A 225 -1.26 3.10 13.37
CA HIS A 225 -2.06 2.45 14.39
C HIS A 225 -3.28 1.73 13.77
N GLY A 226 -3.42 0.44 14.05
CA GLY A 226 -4.55 -0.38 13.61
C GLY A 226 -4.60 -0.66 12.11
N VAL A 227 -3.49 -0.48 11.36
CA VAL A 227 -3.51 -0.79 9.93
C VAL A 227 -3.73 -2.28 9.68
N ASP A 228 -4.48 -2.61 8.61
CA ASP A 228 -4.85 -4.00 8.33
C ASP A 228 -3.68 -4.82 7.78
N LEU A 229 -2.76 -4.17 7.06
CA LEU A 229 -1.53 -4.80 6.58
C LEU A 229 -0.37 -3.81 6.65
N LEU A 230 0.70 -4.17 7.32
CA LEU A 230 1.96 -3.44 7.37
C LEU A 230 3.02 -4.19 6.57
N TYR A 231 3.63 -3.55 5.57
CA TYR A 231 4.94 -3.96 5.06
C TYR A 231 6.03 -3.18 5.82
N HIS A 232 7.00 -3.87 6.38
CA HIS A 232 8.15 -3.25 7.05
C HIS A 232 9.45 -3.92 6.62
N GLU A 233 10.50 -3.13 6.41
CA GLU A 233 11.83 -3.69 6.19
C GLU A 233 12.32 -4.47 7.43
N ALA A 234 13.01 -5.58 7.19
CA ALA A 234 13.66 -6.38 8.22
C ALA A 234 14.99 -6.83 7.64
N THR A 235 15.91 -5.89 7.45
CA THR A 235 17.16 -6.17 6.74
C THR A 235 18.02 -7.21 7.47
N PHE A 236 17.93 -7.26 8.81
CA PHE A 236 18.76 -8.10 9.68
C PHE A 236 17.97 -8.86 10.77
N THR A 237 18.56 -9.90 11.36
CA THR A 237 18.19 -10.44 12.66
C THR A 237 18.82 -9.63 13.81
N SER A 238 18.38 -9.83 15.06
CA SER A 238 18.83 -9.05 16.23
C SER A 238 20.31 -9.23 16.59
N ASP A 239 20.94 -10.34 16.20
CA ASP A 239 22.38 -10.55 16.35
C ASP A 239 23.22 -9.53 15.54
N LEU A 240 22.60 -8.85 14.58
CA LEU A 240 23.22 -7.80 13.75
C LEU A 240 22.58 -6.42 14.00
N GLU A 241 21.99 -6.19 15.17
CA GLU A 241 21.37 -4.90 15.51
C GLU A 241 22.35 -3.72 15.34
N ASP A 242 23.61 -3.86 15.76
CA ASP A 242 24.61 -2.80 15.58
C ASP A 242 24.83 -2.46 14.10
N ARG A 243 24.80 -3.48 13.23
CA ARG A 243 24.89 -3.27 11.78
C ARG A 243 23.63 -2.61 11.23
N ALA A 244 22.46 -3.01 11.70
CA ALA A 244 21.19 -2.38 11.35
C ALA A 244 21.24 -0.89 11.68
N ARG A 245 21.67 -0.53 12.90
CA ARG A 245 21.84 0.86 13.35
C ARG A 245 22.85 1.64 12.50
N GLU A 246 24.02 1.08 12.22
CA GLU A 246 25.06 1.71 11.39
C GLU A 246 24.53 2.06 9.99
N THR A 247 23.77 1.14 9.40
CA THR A 247 23.24 1.27 8.03
C THR A 247 21.86 1.93 7.96
N HIS A 248 21.30 2.32 9.11
CA HIS A 248 19.96 2.90 9.28
C HIS A 248 18.85 1.99 8.76
N HIS A 249 18.92 0.72 9.15
CA HIS A 249 17.94 -0.33 8.88
C HIS A 249 17.38 -0.89 10.19
N SER A 250 16.36 -1.74 10.05
CA SER A 250 15.70 -2.42 11.16
C SER A 250 16.04 -3.91 11.21
N THR A 251 15.95 -4.47 12.41
CA THR A 251 15.93 -5.92 12.61
C THR A 251 14.50 -6.48 12.47
N ALA A 252 14.36 -7.79 12.27
CA ALA A 252 13.05 -8.44 12.23
C ALA A 252 12.30 -8.33 13.57
N ALA A 253 13.03 -8.43 14.69
CA ALA A 253 12.47 -8.15 16.02
C ALA A 253 11.95 -6.71 16.16
N GLN A 254 12.69 -5.72 15.65
CA GLN A 254 12.29 -4.31 15.68
C GLN A 254 11.04 -4.04 14.83
N ALA A 255 10.97 -4.60 13.62
CA ALA A 255 9.78 -4.53 12.77
C ALA A 255 8.54 -5.14 13.46
N ALA A 256 8.72 -6.31 14.10
CA ALA A 256 7.66 -6.98 14.86
C ALA A 256 7.21 -6.17 16.09
N GLU A 257 8.14 -5.49 16.77
CA GLU A 257 7.80 -4.66 17.92
C GLU A 257 7.01 -3.41 17.52
N ILE A 258 7.35 -2.78 16.38
CA ILE A 258 6.54 -1.70 15.79
C ILE A 258 5.13 -2.21 15.47
N ALA A 259 5.01 -3.35 14.79
CA ALA A 259 3.73 -3.96 14.45
C ALA A 259 2.86 -4.22 15.70
N ARG A 260 3.46 -4.80 16.73
CA ARG A 260 2.79 -5.10 18.01
C ARG A 260 2.34 -3.83 18.73
N LYS A 261 3.20 -2.81 18.83
CA LYS A 261 2.88 -1.54 19.51
C LYS A 261 1.84 -0.71 18.77
N ALA A 262 1.83 -0.76 17.45
CA ALA A 262 0.85 -0.08 16.62
C ALA A 262 -0.46 -0.86 16.45
N GLU A 263 -0.60 -2.02 17.09
CA GLU A 263 -1.80 -2.87 17.00
C GLU A 263 -2.19 -3.19 15.55
N VAL A 264 -1.20 -3.38 14.67
CA VAL A 264 -1.47 -3.74 13.27
C VAL A 264 -2.08 -5.13 13.22
N ARG A 265 -2.89 -5.39 12.20
CA ARG A 265 -3.55 -6.70 12.07
C ARG A 265 -2.58 -7.77 11.56
N GLN A 266 -1.79 -7.47 10.52
CA GLN A 266 -0.83 -8.40 9.93
C GLN A 266 0.45 -7.68 9.50
N LEU A 267 1.60 -8.33 9.68
CA LEU A 267 2.92 -7.83 9.30
C LEU A 267 3.49 -8.68 8.16
N VAL A 268 3.98 -8.03 7.10
CA VAL A 268 4.83 -8.61 6.07
C VAL A 268 6.21 -8.00 6.19
N ILE A 269 7.22 -8.81 6.47
CA ILE A 269 8.61 -8.37 6.53
C ILE A 269 9.32 -8.63 5.19
N GLY A 270 10.18 -7.71 4.77
CA GLY A 270 10.91 -7.79 3.50
C GLY A 270 12.27 -7.11 3.54
N HIS A 271 12.80 -6.77 2.36
CA HIS A 271 14.08 -6.08 2.20
C HIS A 271 15.27 -6.83 2.86
N PHE A 272 15.36 -8.12 2.60
CA PHE A 272 16.32 -9.00 3.27
C PHE A 272 17.74 -8.80 2.76
N SER A 273 18.70 -8.70 3.68
CA SER A 273 20.12 -8.69 3.32
C SER A 273 20.50 -9.93 2.52
N ALA A 274 21.30 -9.75 1.46
CA ALA A 274 21.82 -10.84 0.61
C ALA A 274 22.57 -11.94 1.39
N ARG A 275 22.97 -11.70 2.65
CA ARG A 275 23.58 -12.70 3.54
C ARG A 275 22.64 -13.86 3.87
N TYR A 276 21.33 -13.63 3.90
CA TYR A 276 20.35 -14.64 4.24
C TYR A 276 19.95 -15.38 2.97
N LYS A 277 20.48 -16.58 2.74
CA LYS A 277 19.99 -17.43 1.65
C LYS A 277 18.53 -17.82 1.87
N ASP A 278 18.19 -18.06 3.14
CA ASP A 278 16.86 -18.36 3.65
C ASP A 278 16.47 -17.28 4.67
N ALA A 279 15.26 -16.73 4.53
CA ALA A 279 14.73 -15.69 5.41
C ALA A 279 13.96 -16.24 6.63
N THR A 280 13.85 -17.57 6.76
CA THR A 280 13.22 -18.25 7.91
C THR A 280 13.74 -17.78 9.28
N PRO A 281 15.05 -17.50 9.49
CA PRO A 281 15.52 -16.95 10.76
C PRO A 281 14.87 -15.62 11.14
N LEU A 282 14.66 -14.72 10.17
CA LEU A 282 13.99 -13.43 10.39
C LEU A 282 12.51 -13.63 10.73
N LEU A 283 11.85 -14.55 10.02
CA LEU A 283 10.45 -14.89 10.30
C LEU A 283 10.26 -15.44 11.71
N ASN A 284 11.11 -16.40 12.10
CA ASN A 284 11.04 -17.02 13.41
C ASN A 284 11.25 -16.00 14.52
N GLU A 285 12.25 -15.12 14.37
CA GLU A 285 12.51 -14.03 15.30
C GLU A 285 11.29 -13.10 15.42
N ALA A 286 10.79 -12.56 14.31
CA ALA A 286 9.64 -11.66 14.31
C ALA A 286 8.39 -12.30 14.96
N ARG A 287 8.12 -13.58 14.66
CA ARG A 287 6.98 -14.32 15.22
C ARG A 287 7.04 -14.55 16.72
N THR A 288 8.21 -14.43 17.35
CA THR A 288 8.28 -14.46 18.83
C THR A 288 7.66 -13.23 19.48
N ILE A 289 7.58 -12.10 18.75
CA ILE A 289 7.04 -10.82 19.23
C ILE A 289 5.65 -10.55 18.63
N PHE A 290 5.47 -10.85 17.35
CA PHE A 290 4.22 -10.64 16.62
C PHE A 290 3.90 -11.85 15.73
N SER A 291 2.99 -12.71 16.19
CA SER A 291 2.75 -14.03 15.58
C SER A 291 2.18 -13.97 14.16
N ASP A 292 1.36 -12.96 13.82
CA ASP A 292 0.81 -12.75 12.47
C ASP A 292 1.81 -12.04 11.54
N THR A 293 3.02 -12.59 11.48
CA THR A 293 4.10 -12.16 10.58
C THR A 293 4.27 -13.12 9.41
N LEU A 294 4.47 -12.57 8.22
CA LEU A 294 4.74 -13.28 6.97
C LEU A 294 6.03 -12.75 6.31
N LEU A 295 6.71 -13.59 5.53
CA LEU A 295 7.83 -13.17 4.67
C LEU A 295 7.31 -12.59 3.37
N ALA A 296 7.97 -11.54 2.85
CA ALA A 296 7.74 -11.00 1.51
C ALA A 296 8.39 -11.90 0.44
N GLU A 297 7.59 -12.76 -0.17
CA GLU A 297 7.99 -13.73 -1.19
C GLU A 297 7.61 -13.23 -2.59
N GLU A 298 8.56 -13.25 -3.53
CA GLU A 298 8.31 -12.72 -4.87
C GLU A 298 7.20 -13.48 -5.61
N GLY A 299 6.24 -12.74 -6.14
CA GLY A 299 5.06 -13.27 -6.82
C GLY A 299 3.90 -13.62 -5.90
N GLN A 300 4.11 -13.62 -4.59
CA GLN A 300 3.05 -13.87 -3.61
C GLN A 300 2.15 -12.63 -3.47
N HIS A 301 0.85 -12.89 -3.34
CA HIS A 301 -0.16 -11.88 -3.06
C HIS A 301 -0.62 -11.97 -1.60
N TYR A 302 -0.66 -10.83 -0.92
CA TYR A 302 -1.06 -10.66 0.48
C TYR A 302 -2.35 -9.81 0.50
N PRO A 303 -3.53 -10.43 0.68
CA PRO A 303 -4.79 -9.70 0.68
C PRO A 303 -4.94 -8.86 1.95
N VAL A 304 -5.58 -7.69 1.79
CA VAL A 304 -6.12 -6.91 2.90
C VAL A 304 -7.60 -7.28 3.04
N ASP A 305 -7.87 -8.18 3.98
CA ASP A 305 -9.19 -8.77 4.15
C ASP A 305 -10.20 -7.78 4.73
N VAL A 306 -11.46 -7.93 4.33
CA VAL A 306 -12.56 -7.13 4.85
C VAL A 306 -12.97 -7.65 6.22
N VAL A 307 -12.96 -6.76 7.22
CA VAL A 307 -13.58 -7.04 8.51
C VAL A 307 -15.09 -6.86 8.37
N VAL A 308 -15.82 -7.98 8.39
CA VAL A 308 -17.29 -7.95 8.48
C VAL A 308 -17.65 -7.77 9.94
N THR A 309 -18.13 -6.58 10.31
CA THR A 309 -18.75 -6.39 11.63
C THR A 309 -20.03 -7.23 11.67
N GLN A 310 -20.01 -8.32 12.44
CA GLN A 310 -21.27 -8.98 12.80
C GLN A 310 -22.07 -7.97 13.64
N SER A 311 -23.26 -7.61 13.17
CA SER A 311 -24.23 -6.89 13.99
C SER A 311 -24.44 -7.69 15.28
N ALA A 312 -24.22 -7.06 16.43
CA ALA A 312 -24.49 -7.64 17.73
C ALA A 312 -25.96 -8.06 17.82
N GLU A 313 -26.24 -9.33 17.53
CA GLU A 313 -27.42 -10.01 18.04
C GLU A 313 -27.17 -10.35 19.51
N ASN A 314 -27.20 -9.34 20.38
CA ASN A 314 -27.48 -9.59 21.79
C ASN A 314 -28.98 -9.39 21.98
N GLY A 315 -29.72 -10.44 21.59
CA GLY A 315 -31.05 -10.67 22.06
C GLY A 315 -31.02 -10.89 23.57
N THR A 316 -31.77 -10.06 24.26
CA THR A 316 -32.20 -10.25 25.65
C THR A 316 -32.84 -11.62 25.82
N LEU A 317 -32.35 -12.38 26.81
CA LEU A 317 -33.14 -13.31 27.62
C LEU A 317 -32.83 -13.04 29.08
#